data_AF-A0A9N8W990-F1
#
_entry.id   AF-A0A9N8W990-F1
#
_cell.length_a   1.000
_cell.length_b   1.000
_cell.length_c   1.000
_cell.angle_alpha   90.00
_cell.angle_beta   90.00
_cell.angle_gamma   90.00
#
_symmetry.space_group_name_H-M   'P 1'
#
loop_
_entity.id
_entity.type
_entity.pdbx_description
1 polymer ?
#
loop_
_entity_poly.entity_id
_entity_poly.type
_entity_poly.pdbx_seq_one_letter_code
_entity_poly.pdbx_strand_id
1 'polypeptide(L)'
;MSEQIEKAFQKQPGIFVNAKAIGKKAKTKNQRWYKDVGLGFKTPKEAIEGHYIDKKCPWAGMVSIRGRILTGVVMSTKMKRTVIVRREYLHYITKYNRYEKRHKNLAAHLSPAFIGVQPGDTVTVGQCR
;
A
#
# COMPACT_ATOMS: atom_id res chain seq x y z
N MET A 1 -6.41 20.79 7.80
CA MET A 1 -5.80 20.74 9.14
C MET A 1 -6.05 19.40 9.86
N SER A 2 -6.31 18.30 9.15
CA SER A 2 -6.96 17.10 9.70
C SER A 2 -6.09 15.84 9.86
N GLU A 3 -4.79 15.88 9.59
CA GLU A 3 -3.99 14.64 9.48
C GLU A 3 -3.02 14.37 10.63
N GLN A 4 -2.80 15.35 11.51
CA GLN A 4 -1.88 15.21 12.65
C GLN A 4 -2.65 14.80 13.91
N ILE A 5 -3.08 13.54 13.95
CA ILE A 5 -3.83 12.97 15.08
C ILE A 5 -2.88 12.28 16.07
N GLU A 6 -1.70 11.87 15.60
CA GLU A 6 -0.71 11.17 16.43
C GLU A 6 0.16 12.15 17.24
N LYS A 7 0.72 11.67 18.35
CA LYS A 7 1.59 12.48 19.23
C LYS A 7 2.86 12.98 18.53
N ALA A 8 3.39 12.18 17.59
CA ALA A 8 4.60 12.52 16.84
C ALA A 8 4.23 13.20 15.51
N PHE A 9 4.89 14.33 15.20
CA PHE A 9 4.68 15.04 13.94
C PHE A 9 4.97 14.15 12.74
N GLN A 10 3.95 13.91 11.92
CA GLN A 10 4.06 13.11 10.70
C GLN A 10 4.54 14.00 9.55
N LYS A 11 5.60 13.58 8.87
CA LYS A 11 6.11 14.19 7.63
C LYS A 11 6.74 13.14 6.73
N GLN A 12 6.82 13.42 5.43
CA GLN A 12 7.63 12.60 4.52
C GLN A 12 9.12 12.90 4.77
N PRO A 13 9.99 11.88 4.90
CA PRO A 13 11.37 12.07 5.34
C PRO A 13 12.22 12.88 4.34
N GLY A 14 11.92 12.79 3.04
CA GLY A 14 12.67 13.47 1.98
C GLY A 14 12.17 14.88 1.65
N ILE A 15 11.18 15.42 2.37
CA ILE A 15 10.57 16.72 2.05
C ILE A 15 10.80 17.69 3.20
N PHE A 16 11.41 18.82 2.85
CA PHE A 16 11.54 19.93 3.76
C PHE A 16 10.30 20.83 3.66
N VAL A 17 9.49 20.80 4.72
CA VAL A 17 8.21 21.53 4.79
C VAL A 17 8.42 23.02 5.07
N ASN A 18 9.50 23.40 5.75
CA ASN A 18 9.72 24.75 6.26
C ASN A 18 10.55 25.62 5.30
N ALA A 19 10.34 25.48 3.99
CA ALA A 19 11.05 26.29 3.00
C ALA A 19 10.56 27.75 3.05
N LYS A 20 11.49 28.70 3.21
CA LYS A 20 11.16 30.13 3.13
C LYS A 20 10.89 30.50 1.67
N ALA A 21 9.75 31.10 1.39
CA ALA A 21 9.40 31.59 0.06
C ALA A 21 10.23 32.84 -0.28
N ILE A 22 11.30 32.68 -1.05
CA ILE A 22 12.09 33.80 -1.57
C ILE A 22 11.56 34.14 -2.98
N GLY A 23 10.88 35.29 -3.10
CA GLY A 23 10.41 35.85 -4.38
C GLY A 23 8.96 35.53 -4.79
N LYS A 24 8.47 36.25 -5.82
CA LYS A 24 7.07 36.22 -6.31
C LYS A 24 6.63 34.90 -6.98
N LYS A 25 7.48 33.87 -7.04
CA LYS A 25 7.13 32.50 -7.47
C LYS A 25 6.86 31.56 -6.29
N ALA A 26 6.36 32.10 -5.19
CA ALA A 26 5.89 31.37 -4.00
C ALA A 26 4.58 30.59 -4.23
N LYS A 27 4.42 29.90 -5.35
CA LYS A 27 3.40 28.83 -5.41
C LYS A 27 3.99 27.66 -4.65
N THR A 28 3.71 27.63 -3.36
CA THR A 28 3.81 26.50 -2.44
C THR A 28 2.91 25.38 -2.98
N LYS A 29 3.25 24.78 -4.13
CA LYS A 29 2.72 23.46 -4.45
C LYS A 29 3.20 22.58 -3.30
N ASN A 30 2.28 21.97 -2.57
CA ASN A 30 2.56 20.86 -1.66
C ASN A 30 3.39 19.86 -2.46
N GLN A 31 4.72 19.93 -2.37
CA GLN A 31 5.60 19.00 -3.06
C GLN A 31 5.50 17.71 -2.28
N ARG A 32 4.51 16.90 -2.62
CA ARG A 32 4.37 15.53 -2.13
C ARG A 32 5.34 14.66 -2.90
N TRP A 33 6.06 13.82 -2.18
CA TRP A 33 6.98 12.89 -2.78
C TRP A 33 6.22 11.60 -3.07
N TYR A 34 6.24 11.22 -4.33
CA TYR A 34 5.78 9.93 -4.80
C TYR A 34 6.86 9.35 -5.72
N LYS A 35 6.88 8.04 -5.87
CA LYS A 35 7.72 7.34 -6.82
C LYS A 35 6.92 6.35 -7.63
N ASP A 36 7.43 6.06 -8.82
CA ASP A 36 7.02 4.87 -9.55
C ASP A 36 7.63 3.62 -8.91
N VAL A 37 6.83 2.57 -8.78
CA VAL A 37 7.23 1.28 -8.22
C VAL A 37 7.76 0.36 -9.33
N GLY A 38 7.46 0.67 -10.60
CA GLY A 38 7.80 -0.16 -11.75
C GLY A 38 6.89 -1.39 -11.87
N LEU A 39 7.38 -2.44 -12.54
CA LEU A 39 6.67 -3.70 -12.78
C LEU A 39 5.34 -3.54 -13.56
N GLY A 40 5.16 -2.42 -14.26
CA GLY A 40 3.95 -2.11 -15.03
C GLY A 40 2.74 -1.65 -14.19
N PHE A 41 2.91 -1.43 -12.88
CA PHE A 41 1.83 -0.91 -12.04
C PHE A 41 1.71 0.60 -12.16
N LYS A 42 0.49 1.08 -12.39
CA LYS A 42 0.19 2.51 -12.41
C LYS A 42 0.26 3.08 -10.99
N THR A 43 0.85 4.27 -10.85
CA THR A 43 0.82 5.02 -9.59
C THR A 43 -0.60 5.52 -9.34
N PRO A 44 -1.20 5.24 -8.17
CA PRO A 44 -2.57 5.67 -7.86
C PRO A 44 -2.64 7.19 -7.72
N LYS A 45 -3.75 7.79 -8.14
CA LYS A 45 -3.95 9.26 -8.12
C LYS A 45 -3.86 9.81 -6.71
N GLU A 46 -4.41 9.08 -5.74
CA GLU A 46 -4.39 9.39 -4.32
C GLU A 46 -2.97 9.39 -3.74
N ALA A 47 -2.01 8.67 -4.32
CA ALA A 47 -0.61 8.78 -3.90
C ALA A 47 0.05 10.08 -4.39
N ILE A 48 -0.42 10.66 -5.50
CA ILE A 48 0.10 11.92 -6.06
C ILE A 48 -0.56 13.12 -5.39
N GLU A 49 -1.88 13.10 -5.26
CA GLU A 49 -2.69 14.25 -4.82
C GLU A 49 -3.09 14.18 -3.35
N GLY A 50 -3.13 12.98 -2.76
CA GLY A 50 -3.59 12.79 -1.39
C GLY A 50 -2.66 13.39 -0.34
N HIS A 51 -3.17 13.59 0.86
CA HIS A 51 -2.41 14.23 1.94
C HIS A 51 -1.80 13.24 2.95
N TYR A 52 -2.26 11.98 2.96
CA TYR A 52 -1.84 10.96 3.94
C TYR A 52 -0.32 10.78 4.07
N ILE A 53 0.15 10.47 5.28
CA ILE A 53 1.55 10.14 5.53
C ILE A 53 1.67 8.68 5.96
N ASP A 54 2.35 7.90 5.12
CA ASP A 54 2.61 6.50 5.37
C ASP A 54 4.00 6.09 4.90
N LYS A 55 4.86 5.73 5.86
CA LYS A 55 6.23 5.29 5.60
C LYS A 55 6.28 3.91 4.93
N LYS A 56 5.23 3.10 5.08
CA LYS A 56 5.12 1.74 4.53
C LYS A 56 4.47 1.69 3.15
N CYS A 57 3.94 2.82 2.66
CA CYS A 57 3.36 2.91 1.32
C CYS A 57 4.46 2.68 0.26
N PRO A 58 4.21 1.85 -0.77
CA PRO A 58 5.18 1.63 -1.84
C PRO A 58 5.37 2.84 -2.76
N TRP A 59 4.39 3.74 -2.89
CA TRP A 59 4.51 4.96 -3.72
C TRP A 59 4.99 6.19 -2.94
N ALA A 60 4.47 6.41 -1.73
CA ALA A 60 4.75 7.61 -0.93
C ALA A 60 5.77 7.38 0.21
N GLY A 61 6.30 6.15 0.31
CA GLY A 61 7.30 5.73 1.29
C GLY A 61 8.53 5.06 0.66
N MET A 62 9.49 4.68 1.49
CA MET A 62 10.77 4.11 1.03
C MET A 62 10.70 2.60 0.74
N VAL A 63 9.52 1.97 0.86
CA VAL A 63 9.36 0.53 0.63
C VAL A 63 9.54 0.19 -0.85
N SER A 64 10.37 -0.80 -1.15
CA SER A 64 10.56 -1.37 -2.49
C SER A 64 9.77 -2.66 -2.64
N ILE A 65 9.06 -2.81 -3.76
CA ILE A 65 8.44 -4.08 -4.14
C ILE A 65 9.46 -4.92 -4.91
N ARG A 66 9.55 -6.21 -4.60
CA ARG A 66 10.52 -7.14 -5.22
C ARG A 66 10.03 -8.57 -5.23
N GLY A 67 10.49 -9.37 -6.18
CA GLY A 67 10.26 -10.81 -6.19
C GLY A 67 8.80 -11.16 -6.51
N ARG A 68 8.10 -11.75 -5.54
CA ARG A 68 6.80 -12.38 -5.74
C ARG A 68 5.67 -11.34 -5.81
N ILE A 69 4.82 -11.47 -6.82
CA ILE A 69 3.53 -10.78 -6.92
C ILE A 69 2.44 -11.85 -6.79
N LEU A 70 1.51 -11.65 -5.86
CA LEU A 70 0.45 -12.61 -5.55
C LEU A 70 -0.91 -11.95 -5.72
N THR A 71 -1.88 -12.72 -6.16
CA THR A 71 -3.30 -12.34 -6.17
C THR A 71 -4.06 -13.13 -5.11
N GLY A 72 -5.08 -12.52 -4.51
CA GLY A 72 -5.95 -13.18 -3.55
C GLY A 72 -7.15 -12.32 -3.16
N VAL A 73 -8.03 -12.86 -2.32
CA VAL A 73 -9.27 -12.21 -1.89
C VAL A 73 -9.11 -11.64 -0.49
N VAL A 74 -9.60 -10.42 -0.25
CA VAL A 74 -9.57 -9.79 1.07
C VAL A 74 -10.60 -10.47 1.97
N MET A 75 -10.14 -11.05 3.09
CA MET A 75 -11.02 -11.65 4.10
C MET A 75 -11.41 -10.68 5.20
N SER A 76 -10.51 -9.77 5.59
CA SER A 76 -10.72 -8.89 6.74
C SER A 76 -9.91 -7.61 6.61
N THR A 77 -10.55 -6.49 6.96
CA THR A 77 -10.00 -5.13 6.96
C THR A 77 -9.97 -4.52 8.37
N LYS A 78 -10.09 -5.34 9.41
CA LYS A 78 -10.23 -4.89 10.81
C LYS A 78 -9.00 -4.15 11.38
N MET A 79 -7.82 -4.34 10.80
CA MET A 79 -6.56 -3.77 11.29
C MET A 79 -6.27 -2.42 10.64
N LYS A 80 -5.66 -1.48 11.39
CA LYS A 80 -5.23 -0.18 10.83
C LYS A 80 -4.21 -0.40 9.72
N ARG A 81 -4.54 0.02 8.49
CA ARG A 81 -3.67 -0.03 7.30
C ARG A 81 -3.11 -1.42 6.98
N THR A 82 -3.83 -2.49 7.34
CA THR A 82 -3.41 -3.88 7.04
C THR A 82 -4.65 -4.72 6.74
N VAL A 83 -4.56 -5.58 5.73
CA VAL A 83 -5.61 -6.50 5.31
C VAL A 83 -5.12 -7.94 5.36
N ILE A 84 -6.03 -8.87 5.65
CA ILE A 84 -5.76 -10.30 5.54
C ILE A 84 -6.29 -10.78 4.20
N VAL A 85 -5.38 -11.25 3.35
CA VAL A 85 -5.67 -11.79 2.02
C VAL A 85 -5.64 -13.30 2.08
N ARG A 86 -6.66 -13.97 1.55
CA ARG A 86 -6.71 -15.42 1.42
C ARG A 86 -6.44 -15.84 -0.01
N ARG A 87 -5.63 -16.89 -0.16
CA ARG A 87 -5.38 -17.57 -1.42
C ARG A 87 -5.82 -19.02 -1.30
N GLU A 88 -6.78 -19.39 -2.13
CA GLU A 88 -7.27 -20.76 -2.24
C GLU A 88 -6.49 -21.48 -3.34
N TYR A 89 -6.14 -22.75 -3.11
CA TYR A 89 -5.46 -23.59 -4.08
C TYR A 89 -5.84 -25.06 -3.87
N LEU A 90 -5.69 -25.84 -4.93
CA LEU A 90 -5.92 -27.29 -4.90
C LEU A 90 -4.59 -28.00 -4.64
N HIS A 91 -4.56 -28.81 -3.58
CA HIS A 91 -3.41 -29.64 -3.25
C HIS A 91 -3.64 -31.07 -3.74
N TYR A 92 -2.73 -31.57 -4.57
CA TYR A 92 -2.82 -32.92 -5.13
C TYR A 92 -2.37 -33.98 -4.11
N ILE A 93 -3.18 -35.02 -3.91
CA ILE A 93 -2.85 -36.17 -3.06
C ILE A 93 -2.50 -37.36 -3.95
N THR A 94 -1.21 -37.69 -3.99
CA THR A 94 -0.64 -38.73 -4.87
C THR A 94 -1.29 -40.10 -4.68
N LYS A 95 -1.53 -40.52 -3.43
CA LYS A 95 -2.15 -41.83 -3.12
C LYS A 95 -3.54 -42.02 -3.73
N TYR A 96 -4.35 -40.97 -3.77
CA TYR A 96 -5.75 -41.05 -4.19
C TYR A 96 -6.01 -40.46 -5.58
N ASN A 97 -4.99 -39.91 -6.23
CA ASN A 97 -5.10 -39.20 -7.50
C ASN A 97 -6.26 -38.16 -7.51
N ARG A 98 -6.39 -37.42 -6.40
CA ARG A 98 -7.45 -36.43 -6.15
C ARG A 98 -6.88 -35.14 -5.59
N TYR A 99 -7.64 -34.06 -5.70
CA TYR A 99 -7.29 -32.75 -5.14
C TYR A 99 -8.07 -32.44 -3.87
N GLU A 100 -7.39 -31.80 -2.92
CA GLU A 100 -7.98 -31.25 -1.69
C GLU A 100 -7.96 -29.72 -1.77
N LYS A 101 -9.07 -29.07 -1.41
CA LYS A 101 -9.13 -27.59 -1.31
C LYS A 101 -8.36 -27.14 -0.07
N ARG A 102 -7.35 -26.28 -0.27
CA ARG A 102 -6.58 -25.66 0.81
C ARG A 102 -6.58 -24.15 0.65
N HIS A 103 -6.31 -23.45 1.75
CA HIS A 103 -6.11 -22.00 1.72
C HIS A 103 -4.90 -21.60 2.54
N LYS A 104 -4.33 -20.43 2.20
CA LYS A 104 -3.33 -19.74 3.01
C LYS A 104 -3.75 -18.30 3.20
N ASN A 105 -3.61 -17.80 4.42
CA ASN A 105 -3.82 -16.40 4.74
C ASN A 105 -2.48 -15.66 4.72
N LEU A 106 -2.48 -14.44 4.19
CA LEU A 106 -1.35 -13.55 4.10
C LEU A 106 -1.75 -12.20 4.68
N ALA A 107 -0.94 -11.65 5.59
CA ALA A 107 -1.09 -10.27 6.01
C ALA A 107 -0.43 -9.35 4.99
N ALA A 108 -1.16 -8.36 4.49
CA ALA A 108 -0.68 -7.38 3.52
C ALA A 108 -0.92 -5.97 4.05
N HIS A 109 0.08 -5.10 3.89
CA HIS A 109 -0.05 -3.68 4.22
C HIS A 109 -0.99 -3.01 3.20
N LEU A 110 -1.97 -2.26 3.69
CA LEU A 110 -2.87 -1.47 2.87
C LEU A 110 -2.48 0.00 2.97
N SER A 111 -1.89 0.52 1.90
CA SER A 111 -1.62 1.95 1.77
C SER A 111 -2.93 2.75 1.79
N PRO A 112 -2.99 3.90 2.50
CA PRO A 112 -4.14 4.81 2.44
C PRO A 112 -4.44 5.37 1.03
N ALA A 113 -3.57 5.16 0.05
CA ALA A 113 -3.86 5.45 -1.35
C ALA A 113 -5.09 4.69 -1.87
N PHE A 114 -5.36 3.50 -1.33
CA PHE A 114 -6.51 2.70 -1.73
C PHE A 114 -7.67 2.96 -0.79
N ILE A 115 -8.62 3.77 -1.27
CA ILE A 115 -9.83 4.12 -0.54
C ILE A 115 -10.89 3.05 -0.81
N GLY A 116 -11.59 2.62 0.25
CA GLY A 116 -12.80 1.82 0.10
C GLY A 116 -12.59 0.32 -0.15
N VAL A 117 -11.43 -0.26 0.19
CA VAL A 117 -11.23 -1.72 0.13
C VAL A 117 -12.18 -2.42 1.09
N GLN A 118 -12.97 -3.37 0.57
CA GLN A 118 -13.94 -4.15 1.32
C GLN A 118 -13.55 -5.64 1.39
N PRO A 119 -14.05 -6.38 2.39
CA PRO A 119 -13.97 -7.84 2.39
C PRO A 119 -14.67 -8.41 1.15
N GLY A 120 -14.02 -9.33 0.44
CA GLY A 120 -14.48 -9.91 -0.81
C GLY A 120 -13.76 -9.39 -2.05
N ASP A 121 -13.06 -8.25 -1.95
CA ASP A 121 -12.33 -7.69 -3.09
C ASP A 121 -11.14 -8.57 -3.50
N THR A 122 -10.91 -8.66 -4.81
CA THR A 122 -9.71 -9.31 -5.36
C THR A 122 -8.58 -8.29 -5.43
N VAL A 123 -7.47 -8.59 -4.76
CA VAL A 123 -6.32 -7.69 -4.65
C VAL A 123 -5.04 -8.33 -5.17
N THR A 124 -4.14 -7.48 -5.67
CA THR A 124 -2.77 -7.86 -6.04
C THR A 124 -1.80 -7.32 -4.99
N VAL A 125 -0.96 -8.20 -4.46
CA VAL A 125 -0.01 -7.91 -3.39
C VAL A 125 1.41 -8.17 -3.88
N GLY A 126 2.28 -7.17 -3.73
CA GLY A 126 3.71 -7.30 -3.99
C GLY A 126 4.49 -7.65 -2.73
N GLN A 127 5.50 -8.51 -2.86
CA GLN A 127 6.45 -8.80 -1.78
C GLN A 127 7.29 -7.56 -1.44
N CYS A 128 7.45 -7.31 -0.14
CA CYS A 128 8.19 -6.18 0.44
C CYS A 128 9.17 -6.66 1.55
N ARG A 129 9.91 -5.73 2.17
CA ARG A 129 10.79 -6.00 3.33
C ARG A 129 9.99 -5.98 4.62
#